data_AF-A0A933RDT7-F1
#
_entry.id   AF-A0A933RDT7-F1
#
_cell.length_a   1.000
_cell.length_b   1.000
_cell.length_c   1.000
_cell.angle_alpha   90.00
_cell.angle_beta   90.00
_cell.angle_gamma   90.00
#
_symmetry.space_group_name_H-M   'P 1'
#
loop_
_entity.id
_entity.type
_entity.pdbx_description
1 polymer ?
#
loop_
_entity_poly.entity_id
_entity_poly.type
_entity_poly.pdbx_seq_one_letter_code
_entity_poly.pdbx_strand_id
1 'polypeptide(L)' 'MTRTTHTSRLGLTTSEAARHLGVSLSTVRRWSDMGYLRGYRTPGGQRRFPVEELDEFVASLDGAGGRSRFARDAE' A
#
# COMPACT_ATOMS: atom_id res chain seq x y z
N MET A 1 -4.41 -23.84 -12.51
CA MET A 1 -4.98 -22.49 -12.63
C MET A 1 -4.14 -21.53 -11.80
N THR A 2 -3.04 -20.98 -12.31
CA THR A 2 -2.25 -19.96 -11.59
C THR A 2 -1.67 -19.00 -12.62
N ARG A 3 -2.38 -17.90 -12.89
CA ARG A 3 -1.79 -16.78 -13.62
C ARG A 3 -1.04 -15.93 -12.61
N THR A 4 0.27 -16.18 -12.48
CA THR A 4 1.20 -15.25 -11.84
C THR A 4 1.30 -14.03 -12.74
N THR A 5 0.48 -13.01 -12.46
CA THR A 5 0.58 -11.73 -13.15
C THR A 5 1.91 -11.10 -12.77
N HIS A 6 2.82 -11.02 -13.74
CA HIS A 6 4.09 -10.32 -13.62
C HIS A 6 3.78 -8.84 -13.35
N THR A 7 3.89 -8.41 -12.09
CA THR A 7 3.82 -6.99 -11.72
C THR A 7 4.90 -6.29 -12.52
N SER A 8 4.48 -5.50 -13.49
CA SER A 8 5.38 -4.65 -14.26
C SER A 8 6.17 -3.77 -13.30
N ARG A 9 7.40 -3.38 -13.69
CA ARG A 9 8.35 -2.53 -12.96
C ARG A 9 7.80 -1.16 -12.47
N LEU A 10 6.49 -0.93 -12.59
CA LEU A 10 5.75 0.31 -12.34
C LEU A 10 4.88 0.25 -11.07
N GLY A 11 5.02 -0.76 -10.21
CA GLY A 11 4.26 -0.88 -8.97
C GLY A 11 2.78 -1.25 -9.17
N LEU A 12 2.17 -1.76 -8.10
CA LEU A 12 0.78 -2.21 -8.06
C LEU A 12 -0.18 -1.04 -8.21
N THR A 13 -1.25 -1.22 -8.97
CA THR A 13 -2.44 -0.36 -8.90
C THR A 13 -3.06 -0.41 -7.50
N THR A 14 -3.95 0.54 -7.18
CA THR A 14 -4.78 0.49 -5.98
C THR A 14 -5.53 -0.85 -5.82
N SER A 15 -6.04 -1.43 -6.92
CA SER A 15 -6.78 -2.69 -6.87
C SER A 15 -5.87 -3.89 -6.60
N GLU A 16 -4.67 -3.88 -7.15
CA GLU A 16 -3.66 -4.91 -6.88
C GLU A 16 -3.13 -4.80 -5.45
N ALA A 17 -2.82 -3.59 -4.97
CA ALA A 17 -2.41 -3.35 -3.59
C ALA A 17 -3.51 -3.78 -2.59
N ALA A 18 -4.78 -3.55 -2.92
CA ALA A 18 -5.91 -4.00 -2.10
C ALA A 18 -5.95 -5.54 -1.98
N ARG A 19 -5.73 -6.26 -3.09
CA ARG A 19 -5.62 -7.72 -3.08
C ARG A 19 -4.37 -8.19 -2.32
N HIS A 20 -3.25 -7.51 -2.49
CA HIS A 20 -1.98 -7.80 -1.81
C HIS A 20 -2.11 -7.69 -0.29
N LEU A 21 -2.71 -6.59 0.18
CA LEU A 21 -2.91 -6.31 1.60
C LEU A 21 -4.15 -6.99 2.21
N GLY A 22 -4.99 -7.65 1.42
CA GLY A 22 -6.24 -8.27 1.90
C GLY A 22 -7.29 -7.27 2.41
N VAL A 23 -7.31 -6.03 1.91
CA VAL A 23 -8.24 -4.97 2.34
C VAL A 23 -9.06 -4.43 1.16
N SER A 24 -10.05 -3.57 1.45
CA SER A 24 -10.85 -2.94 0.40
C SER A 24 -10.06 -1.88 -0.38
N LEU A 25 -10.44 -1.60 -1.64
CA LEU A 25 -9.88 -0.47 -2.41
C LEU A 25 -10.02 0.87 -1.67
N SER A 26 -11.16 1.08 -1.00
CA SER A 26 -11.43 2.30 -0.24
C SER A 26 -10.46 2.44 0.93
N THR A 27 -10.10 1.34 1.58
CA THR A 27 -9.07 1.30 2.64
C THR A 27 -7.71 1.70 2.11
N VAL A 28 -7.26 1.12 0.99
CA VAL A 28 -5.97 1.47 0.35
C VAL A 28 -5.93 2.95 -0.03
N ARG A 29 -7.00 3.48 -0.63
CA ARG A 29 -7.10 4.91 -0.97
C ARG A 29 -6.98 5.77 0.28
N ARG A 30 -7.75 5.46 1.32
CA ARG A 30 -7.74 6.20 2.58
C ARG A 30 -6.35 6.18 3.22
N TRP A 31 -5.71 5.02 3.31
CA TRP A 31 -4.36 4.91 3.87
C TRP A 31 -3.30 5.62 3.03
N SER A 32 -3.41 5.57 1.71
CA SER A 32 -2.54 6.34 0.81
C SER A 32 -2.74 7.84 0.97
N ASP A 33 -3.99 8.31 1.06
CA ASP A 33 -4.32 9.73 1.22
C ASP A 33 -3.90 10.27 2.61
N MET A 34 -3.88 9.40 3.62
CA MET A 34 -3.33 9.70 4.95
C MET A 34 -1.80 9.52 5.04
N GLY A 35 -1.13 9.12 3.96
CA GLY A 35 0.32 8.95 3.91
C GLY A 35 0.88 7.66 4.54
N TYR A 36 0.03 6.73 4.96
CA TYR A 36 0.46 5.45 5.54
C TYR A 36 1.00 4.48 4.49
N LEU A 37 0.44 4.49 3.29
CA LEU A 37 0.96 3.70 2.17
C LEU A 37 1.82 4.58 1.29
N ARG A 38 3.11 4.27 1.25
CA ARG A 38 4.06 4.91 0.36
C ARG A 38 3.85 4.41 -1.06
N GLY A 39 3.79 5.37 -1.98
CA GLY A 39 3.52 5.13 -3.37
C GLY A 39 3.68 6.42 -4.15
N TYR A 40 3.52 6.33 -5.46
CA TYR A 40 3.64 7.47 -6.36
C TYR A 40 2.44 7.55 -7.28
N ARG A 41 2.32 8.67 -7.99
CA ARG A 41 1.31 8.85 -9.03
C ARG A 41 2.00 8.89 -10.39
N THR A 42 1.41 8.22 -11.36
CA THR A 42 1.82 8.37 -12.76
C THR A 42 1.45 9.78 -13.24
N PRO A 43 2.00 10.26 -14.38
CA PRO A 43 1.56 11.52 -14.99
C PRO A 43 0.05 11.61 -15.23
N GLY A 44 -0.61 10.47 -15.48
CA GLY A 44 -2.08 10.36 -15.60
C GLY A 44 -2.84 10.30 -14.26
N GLY A 45 -2.18 10.53 -13.13
CA GLY A 45 -2.78 10.61 -11.80
C GLY A 45 -3.10 9.27 -11.12
N GLN A 46 -2.81 8.14 -11.77
CA GLN A 46 -3.05 6.81 -11.21
C GLN A 46 -2.05 6.51 -10.08
N ARG A 47 -2.56 6.03 -8.94
CA ARG A 47 -1.72 5.59 -7.81
C ARG A 47 -1.00 4.28 -8.14
N ARG A 48 0.28 4.21 -7.76
CA ARG A 48 1.16 3.06 -7.89
C ARG A 48 1.87 2.81 -6.57
N PHE A 49 1.93 1.54 -6.17
CA PHE A 49 2.47 1.10 -4.89
C PHE A 49 3.57 0.06 -5.15
N PRO A 50 4.85 0.37 -4.87
CA PRO A 50 5.91 -0.63 -4.85
C PRO A 50 5.54 -1.76 -3.88
N VAL A 51 5.87 -3.00 -4.24
CA VAL A 51 5.50 -4.16 -3.40
C VAL A 51 6.28 -4.11 -2.10
N GLU A 52 7.54 -3.70 -2.17
CA GLU A 52 8.47 -3.59 -1.06
C GLU A 52 7.93 -2.62 0.01
N GLU A 53 7.38 -1.49 -0.40
CA GLU A 53 6.76 -0.50 0.52
C GLU A 53 5.49 -1.04 1.18
N LEU A 54 4.72 -1.90 0.49
CA LEU A 54 3.55 -2.55 1.07
C LEU A 54 3.96 -3.62 2.08
N ASP A 55 5.01 -4.37 1.79
CA ASP A 55 5.55 -5.41 2.67
C ASP A 55 6.19 -4.78 3.93
N GLU A 56 6.93 -3.67 3.77
CA GLU A 56 7.44 -2.87 4.89
C GLU A 56 6.31 -2.32 5.75
N PHE A 57 5.24 -1.82 5.13
CA PHE A 57 4.06 -1.38 5.86
C PHE A 57 3.48 -2.52 6.72
N VAL A 58 3.29 -3.73 6.16
CA VAL A 58 2.78 -4.88 6.91
C VAL A 58 3.73 -5.28 8.04
N ALA A 59 5.03 -5.37 7.77
CA ALA A 59 6.03 -5.66 8.80
C ALA A 59 6.03 -4.64 9.94
N SER A 60 5.78 -3.36 9.64
CA SER A 60 5.65 -2.31 10.65
C SER A 60 4.44 -2.49 11.59
N LEU A 61 3.39 -3.18 11.13
CA LEU A 61 2.22 -3.53 11.96
C LEU A 61 2.56 -4.66 12.94
N ASP A 62 3.30 -5.66 12.47
CA ASP A 62 3.65 -6.86 13.26
C ASP A 62 4.73 -6.57 14.32
N GLY A 63 5.68 -5.67 14.03
CA GLY A 63 6.69 -5.24 14.99
C GLY A 63 6.17 -4.42 16.18
N ALA A 64 4.91 -3.98 16.13
CA ALA A 64 4.26 -3.14 17.13
C ALA A 64 3.18 -3.92 17.90
N GLY A 65 3.59 -4.97 18.63
CA GLY A 65 2.69 -5.68 19.55
C GLY A 65 1.86 -4.71 20.42
N GLY A 66 0.55 -4.62 20.12
CA GLY A 66 -0.47 -4.07 21.01
C GLY A 66 -0.75 -2.57 20.99
N ARG A 67 -0.08 -1.74 20.17
CA ARG A 67 -0.50 -0.33 20.01
C ARG A 67 -0.20 0.18 18.61
N SER A 68 -1.24 0.16 17.79
CA SER A 68 -1.35 0.97 16.58
C SER A 68 -0.99 2.43 16.90
N ARG A 69 0.28 2.76 16.69
CA ARG A 69 0.88 4.10 16.77
C ARG A 69 1.04 4.57 15.33
N PHE A 70 -0.07 4.76 14.62
CA PHE A 70 0.00 5.45 13.34
C PHE A 70 0.36 6.91 13.63
N ALA A 71 1.64 7.21 13.41
CA ALA A 71 2.31 8.50 13.36
C ALA A 71 1.39 9.71 13.59
N ARG A 72 1.45 10.23 14.82
CA ARG A 72 1.31 11.67 15.04
C ARG A 72 2.41 12.36 14.23
N ASP A 73 2.14 13.58 13.79
CA ASP A 73 3.06 14.51 13.12
C ASP A 73 2.94 14.53 11.58
N ALA A 74 1.87 15.20 11.12
CA ALA A 74 1.89 15.97 9.88
C ALA A 74 1.46 17.40 10.25
N GLU A 75 2.44 18.20 10.69
CA GLU A 75 2.39 19.67 10.59
C GLU A 75 2.70 20.11 9.15
#